data_AF-A0A8G2MA28-F1
#
_entry.id   AF-A0A8G2MA28-F1
#
_cell.length_a   1.000
_cell.length_b   1.000
_cell.length_c   1.000
_cell.angle_alpha   90.00
_cell.angle_beta   90.00
_cell.angle_gamma   90.00
#
_symmetry.space_group_name_H-M   'P 1'
#
loop_
_entity.id
_entity.type
_entity.pdbx_description
1 polymer ?
#
loop_
_entity_poly.entity_id
_entity_poly.type
_entity_poly.pdbx_seq_one_letter_code
_entity_poly.pdbx_strand_id
1 'polypeptide(L)'
;MKIRKSILAGTLAIVLASPLVNNLDKNEAQASTSLPTSNEYQNEKLANELKSLLDELNVNELATGSLNTYYKRTIKISGLKAMYALKSKDFKKMSEAKYQLQKIYNEIDEALKSKY
;
A
#
# COMPACT_ATOMS: atom_id res chain seq x y z
N MET A 1 -30.91 -44.17 26.39
CA MET A 1 -30.08 -43.16 27.09
C MET A 1 -29.70 -42.08 26.09
N LYS A 2 -29.91 -40.79 26.41
CA LYS A 2 -29.81 -39.64 25.48
C LYS A 2 -28.34 -39.22 25.30
N ILE A 3 -27.86 -39.10 24.05
CA ILE A 3 -26.52 -38.58 23.73
C ILE A 3 -26.61 -37.05 23.71
N ARG A 4 -25.90 -36.37 24.62
CA ARG A 4 -25.77 -34.91 24.61
C ARG A 4 -24.50 -34.53 23.85
N LYS A 5 -24.64 -33.68 22.84
CA LYS A 5 -23.53 -33.07 22.10
C LYS A 5 -22.94 -31.94 22.95
N SER A 6 -21.68 -32.04 23.33
CA SER A 6 -20.89 -30.95 23.91
C SER A 6 -20.12 -30.26 22.79
N ILE A 7 -20.46 -29.01 22.49
CA ILE A 7 -19.67 -28.15 21.60
C ILE A 7 -18.47 -27.66 22.43
N LEU A 8 -17.29 -28.15 22.11
CA LEU A 8 -16.03 -27.71 22.68
C LEU A 8 -15.70 -26.33 22.07
N ALA A 9 -16.10 -25.26 22.76
CA ALA A 9 -15.69 -23.90 22.43
C ALA A 9 -14.18 -23.76 22.70
N GLY A 10 -13.37 -23.94 21.67
CA GLY A 10 -11.92 -23.72 21.74
C GLY A 10 -11.60 -22.23 21.79
N THR A 11 -11.12 -21.76 22.93
CA THR A 11 -10.51 -20.43 23.06
C THR A 11 -9.06 -20.51 22.55
N LEU A 12 -8.74 -19.74 21.51
CA LEU A 12 -7.37 -19.54 21.03
C LEU A 12 -6.62 -18.63 22.01
N ALA A 13 -5.84 -19.23 22.92
CA ALA A 13 -4.88 -18.51 23.75
C ALA A 13 -3.57 -18.34 22.97
N ILE A 14 -3.25 -17.11 22.57
CA ILE A 14 -1.94 -16.77 22.02
C ILE A 14 -1.01 -16.49 23.22
N VAL A 15 -0.18 -17.46 23.57
CA VAL A 15 0.92 -17.28 24.54
C VAL A 15 2.04 -16.54 23.83
N LEU A 16 2.26 -15.27 24.19
CA LEU A 16 3.44 -14.53 23.77
C LEU A 16 4.66 -15.08 24.53
N ALA A 17 5.43 -15.96 23.87
CA ALA A 17 6.71 -16.40 24.39
C ALA A 17 7.75 -15.29 24.21
N SER A 18 8.21 -14.71 25.31
CA SER A 18 9.40 -13.83 25.32
C SER A 18 10.66 -14.68 25.28
N PRO A 19 11.63 -14.43 24.37
CA PRO A 19 12.95 -15.01 24.51
C PRO A 19 13.73 -14.23 25.56
N LEU A 20 14.06 -14.92 26.65
CA LEU A 20 15.11 -14.55 27.58
C LEU A 20 16.45 -14.58 26.81
N VAL A 21 17.11 -13.43 26.66
CA VAL A 21 18.49 -13.36 26.16
C VAL A 21 19.36 -12.69 27.20
N ASN A 22 20.04 -13.52 27.99
CA ASN A 22 21.32 -13.15 28.59
C ASN A 22 22.39 -13.28 27.52
N ASN A 23 23.14 -12.21 27.24
CA ASN A 23 24.62 -12.19 27.16
C ASN A 23 25.15 -11.00 26.33
N LEU A 24 26.13 -10.32 26.95
CA LEU A 24 27.32 -9.68 26.40
C LEU A 24 27.20 -8.54 25.37
N ASP A 25 27.50 -7.35 25.88
CA ASP A 25 28.47 -6.39 25.35
C ASP A 25 28.77 -6.48 23.84
N LYS A 26 28.07 -5.64 23.07
CA LYS A 26 28.56 -5.14 21.79
C LYS A 26 28.25 -3.66 21.70
N ASN A 27 29.32 -2.88 21.55
CA ASN A 27 29.30 -1.52 21.06
C ASN A 27 28.56 -1.48 19.72
N GLU A 28 27.28 -1.16 19.74
CA GLU A 28 26.50 -0.81 18.56
C GLU A 28 26.04 0.62 18.75
N ALA A 29 26.42 1.50 17.81
CA ALA A 29 25.91 2.84 17.73
C ALA A 29 24.38 2.76 17.66
N GLN A 30 23.72 3.03 18.79
CA GLN A 30 22.28 3.14 18.83
C GLN A 30 21.89 4.40 18.06
N ALA A 31 21.52 4.25 16.80
CA ALA A 31 20.54 5.15 16.22
C ALA A 31 19.25 4.93 17.02
N SER A 32 19.06 5.71 18.09
CA SER A 32 17.86 5.67 18.93
C SER A 32 16.65 6.20 18.16
N THR A 33 16.17 5.47 17.16
CA THR A 33 14.81 5.64 16.65
C THR A 33 13.99 4.52 17.27
N SER A 34 13.10 4.87 18.21
CA SER A 34 12.05 3.96 18.68
C SER A 34 11.31 3.33 17.49
N LEU A 35 10.83 2.09 17.64
CA LEU A 35 9.98 1.46 16.63
C LEU A 35 8.79 2.38 16.29
N PRO A 36 8.44 2.55 15.00
CA PRO A 36 7.32 3.39 14.61
C PRO A 36 6.02 2.82 15.17
N THR A 37 5.09 3.71 15.45
CA THR A 37 3.72 3.30 15.81
C THR A 37 3.05 2.62 14.61
N SER A 38 2.03 1.80 14.88
CA SER A 38 1.27 1.10 13.82
C SER A 38 0.75 2.06 12.74
N ASN A 39 0.28 3.25 13.16
CA ASN A 39 -0.26 4.27 12.26
C ASN A 39 0.83 4.93 11.40
N GLU A 40 2.02 5.17 11.95
CA GLU A 40 3.16 5.71 11.19
C GLU A 40 3.60 4.72 10.12
N TYR A 41 3.76 3.46 10.49
CA TYR A 41 4.16 2.40 9.56
C TYR A 41 3.15 2.24 8.40
N GLN A 42 1.85 2.24 8.70
CA GLN A 42 0.80 2.12 7.67
C GLN A 42 0.76 3.33 6.74
N ASN A 43 0.89 4.55 7.28
CA ASN A 43 0.95 5.77 6.49
C ASN A 43 2.18 5.80 5.59
N GLU A 44 3.35 5.41 6.12
CA GLU A 44 4.60 5.37 5.37
C GLU A 44 4.53 4.33 4.25
N LYS A 45 4.04 3.12 4.56
CA LYS A 45 3.82 2.07 3.57
C LYS A 45 2.93 2.57 2.42
N LEU A 46 1.79 3.19 2.73
CA LEU A 46 0.88 3.71 1.72
C LEU A 46 1.51 4.85 0.89
N ALA A 47 2.28 5.73 1.53
CA ALA A 47 2.99 6.80 0.84
C ALA A 47 4.02 6.25 -0.14
N ASN A 48 4.75 5.19 0.25
CA ASN A 48 5.74 4.53 -0.61
C ASN A 48 5.07 3.84 -1.80
N GLU A 49 3.96 3.13 -1.58
CA GLU A 49 3.19 2.51 -2.66
C GLU A 49 2.64 3.55 -3.66
N LEU A 50 2.13 4.69 -3.17
CA LEU A 50 1.66 5.78 -4.03
C LEU A 50 2.82 6.45 -4.77
N LYS A 51 3.99 6.56 -4.14
CA LYS A 51 5.20 7.11 -4.74
C LYS A 51 5.71 6.23 -5.88
N SER A 52 5.74 4.90 -5.72
CA SER A 52 6.08 3.97 -6.79
C SER A 52 5.21 4.14 -8.02
N LEU A 53 3.88 4.30 -7.85
CA LEU A 53 3.00 4.58 -8.99
C LEU A 53 3.33 5.92 -9.65
N LEU A 54 3.56 6.97 -8.86
CA LEU A 54 3.92 8.29 -9.40
C LEU A 54 5.25 8.29 -10.16
N ASP A 55 6.19 7.42 -9.82
CA ASP A 55 7.47 7.28 -10.54
C ASP A 55 7.26 6.77 -11.98
N GLU A 56 6.23 5.95 -12.19
CA GLU A 56 5.86 5.41 -13.51
C GLU A 56 4.82 6.28 -14.25
N LEU A 57 4.37 7.40 -13.66
CA LEU A 57 3.32 8.25 -14.21
C LEU A 57 3.66 8.77 -15.60
N ASN A 58 4.88 9.25 -15.80
CA ASN A 58 5.29 9.81 -17.09
C ASN A 58 5.30 8.74 -18.19
N VAL A 59 5.67 7.50 -17.85
CA VAL A 59 5.69 6.38 -18.81
C VAL A 59 4.26 6.06 -19.24
N ASN A 60 3.34 5.92 -18.28
CA ASN A 60 1.94 5.64 -18.56
C ASN A 60 1.26 6.80 -19.30
N GLU A 61 1.56 8.06 -18.95
CA GLU A 61 1.03 9.22 -19.67
C GLU A 61 1.49 9.24 -21.13
N LEU A 62 2.77 8.93 -21.38
CA LEU A 62 3.31 8.85 -22.73
C LEU A 62 2.66 7.72 -23.54
N ALA A 63 2.42 6.56 -22.92
CA ALA A 63 1.76 5.42 -23.55
C ALA A 63 0.34 5.76 -24.07
N THR A 64 -0.37 6.69 -23.39
CA THR A 64 -1.68 7.17 -23.86
C THR A 64 -1.63 7.97 -25.16
N GLY A 65 -0.45 8.39 -25.64
CA GLY A 65 -0.30 9.17 -26.87
C GLY A 65 -0.87 8.50 -28.11
N SER A 66 -0.97 7.17 -28.10
CA SER A 66 -1.51 6.37 -29.20
C SER A 66 -2.91 5.78 -28.93
N LEU A 67 -3.51 6.13 -27.78
CA LEU A 67 -4.81 5.66 -27.32
C LEU A 67 -5.88 6.77 -27.46
N ASN A 68 -7.12 6.44 -27.13
CA ASN A 68 -8.22 7.41 -27.08
C ASN A 68 -7.91 8.56 -26.10
N THR A 69 -8.37 9.78 -26.41
CA THR A 69 -8.21 10.98 -25.58
C THR A 69 -8.76 10.81 -24.16
N TYR A 70 -9.73 9.91 -23.96
CA TYR A 70 -10.21 9.49 -22.65
C TYR A 70 -9.05 9.14 -21.70
N TYR A 71 -8.13 8.27 -22.12
CA TYR A 71 -7.05 7.79 -21.24
C TYR A 71 -6.10 8.92 -20.86
N LYS A 72 -5.69 9.74 -21.83
CA LYS A 72 -4.81 10.91 -21.60
C LYS A 72 -5.43 11.93 -20.65
N ARG A 73 -6.74 12.16 -20.75
CA ARG A 73 -7.45 13.07 -19.83
C ARG A 73 -7.51 12.49 -18.42
N THR A 74 -7.86 11.21 -18.29
CA THR A 74 -8.04 10.56 -16.99
C THR A 74 -6.72 10.42 -16.24
N ILE A 75 -5.64 9.99 -16.90
CA ILE A 75 -4.33 9.83 -16.25
C ILE A 75 -3.77 11.16 -15.72
N LYS A 76 -3.95 12.27 -16.44
CA LYS A 76 -3.53 13.60 -15.98
C LYS A 76 -4.25 14.03 -14.71
N ILE A 77 -5.56 13.81 -14.65
CA ILE A 77 -6.37 14.16 -13.47
C ILE A 77 -5.97 13.26 -12.27
N SER A 78 -5.88 11.95 -12.49
CA SER A 78 -5.47 11.00 -11.45
C SER A 78 -4.05 11.27 -10.95
N GLY A 79 -3.12 11.60 -11.84
CA GLY A 79 -1.73 11.95 -11.51
C GLY A 79 -1.67 13.19 -10.60
N LEU A 80 -2.38 14.27 -10.95
CA LEU A 80 -2.44 15.47 -10.11
C LEU A 80 -3.03 15.18 -8.72
N LYS A 81 -4.09 14.37 -8.66
CA LYS A 81 -4.71 13.97 -7.39
C LYS A 81 -3.73 13.17 -6.52
N ALA A 82 -2.98 12.25 -7.11
CA ALA A 82 -1.94 11.46 -6.42
C ALA A 82 -0.79 12.34 -5.91
N MET A 83 -0.29 13.28 -6.71
CA MET A 83 0.74 14.22 -6.29
C MET A 83 0.29 15.07 -5.08
N TYR A 84 -0.95 15.58 -5.13
CA TYR A 84 -1.51 16.36 -4.03
C TYR A 84 -1.73 15.49 -2.78
N ALA A 85 -2.26 14.29 -2.94
CA ALA A 85 -2.48 13.36 -1.84
C ALA A 85 -1.17 13.00 -1.13
N LEU A 86 -0.12 12.66 -1.88
CA LEU A 86 1.19 12.34 -1.32
C LEU A 86 1.82 13.53 -0.57
N LYS A 87 1.66 14.76 -1.10
CA LYS A 87 2.12 15.99 -0.44
C LYS A 87 1.35 16.25 0.86
N SER A 88 0.05 15.94 0.90
CA SER A 88 -0.80 16.17 2.06
C SER A 88 -0.57 15.18 3.21
N LYS A 89 0.08 14.02 2.96
CA LYS A 89 0.31 12.94 3.93
C LYS A 89 -0.97 12.45 4.65
N ASP A 90 -2.12 12.69 4.03
CA ASP A 90 -3.43 12.26 4.52
C ASP A 90 -3.72 10.84 4.03
N PHE A 91 -3.88 9.90 4.97
CA PHE A 91 -4.11 8.49 4.66
C PHE A 91 -5.28 8.27 3.70
N LYS A 92 -6.40 8.96 3.93
CA LYS A 92 -7.64 8.80 3.16
C LYS A 92 -7.42 9.26 1.72
N LYS A 93 -6.81 10.44 1.54
CA LYS A 93 -6.51 10.98 0.20
C LYS A 93 -5.50 10.10 -0.53
N MET A 94 -4.46 9.62 0.16
CA MET A 94 -3.45 8.73 -0.46
C MET A 94 -4.06 7.41 -0.92
N SER A 95 -4.93 6.81 -0.10
CA SER A 95 -5.58 5.55 -0.42
C SER A 95 -6.52 5.69 -1.63
N GLU A 96 -7.34 6.74 -1.64
CA GLU A 96 -8.23 7.03 -2.76
C GLU A 96 -7.45 7.30 -4.05
N ALA A 97 -6.41 8.12 -3.97
CA ALA A 97 -5.60 8.45 -5.14
C ALA A 97 -4.80 7.25 -5.67
N LYS A 98 -4.28 6.38 -4.79
CA LYS A 98 -3.62 5.13 -5.17
C LYS A 98 -4.56 4.26 -6.01
N TYR A 99 -5.78 4.04 -5.54
CA TYR A 99 -6.75 3.24 -6.27
C TYR A 99 -7.12 3.86 -7.63
N GLN A 100 -7.34 5.17 -7.67
CA GLN A 100 -7.67 5.86 -8.93
C GLN A 100 -6.52 5.81 -9.94
N LEU A 101 -5.28 5.95 -9.49
CA LEU A 101 -4.10 5.90 -10.35
C LEU A 101 -3.84 4.47 -10.85
N GLN A 102 -3.93 3.47 -9.98
CA GLN A 102 -3.79 2.07 -10.37
C GLN A 102 -4.87 1.65 -11.38
N LYS A 103 -6.13 2.10 -11.16
CA LYS A 103 -7.23 1.79 -12.07
C LYS A 103 -6.95 2.29 -13.49
N ILE A 104 -6.48 3.53 -13.65
CA ILE A 104 -6.18 4.05 -14.99
C ILE A 104 -4.96 3.36 -15.61
N TYR A 105 -3.96 2.92 -14.84
CA TYR A 105 -2.86 2.11 -15.38
C TYR A 105 -3.36 0.78 -15.93
N ASN A 106 -4.21 0.07 -15.19
CA ASN A 106 -4.80 -1.17 -15.66
C ASN A 106 -5.66 -0.96 -16.92
N GLU A 107 -6.44 0.13 -16.97
CA GLU A 107 -7.23 0.49 -18.16
C GLU A 107 -6.35 0.79 -19.38
N ILE A 108 -5.18 1.41 -19.18
CA ILE A 108 -4.20 1.67 -20.24
C ILE A 108 -3.58 0.35 -20.73
N ASP A 109 -3.17 -0.54 -19.81
CA ASP A 109 -2.59 -1.82 -20.16
C ASP A 109 -3.55 -2.67 -21.00
N GLU A 110 -4.82 -2.75 -20.61
CA GLU A 110 -5.84 -3.48 -21.39
C GLU A 110 -6.11 -2.83 -22.75
N ALA A 111 -6.10 -1.49 -22.82
CA ALA A 111 -6.22 -0.78 -24.09
C ALA A 111 -5.02 -1.03 -25.02
N LEU A 112 -3.82 -1.20 -24.47
CA LEU A 112 -2.63 -1.55 -25.25
C LEU A 112 -2.64 -3.01 -25.70
N LYS A 113 -3.06 -3.94 -24.84
CA LYS A 113 -3.19 -5.36 -25.19
C LYS A 113 -4.19 -5.59 -26.32
N SER A 114 -5.31 -4.87 -26.31
CA SER A 114 -6.35 -4.99 -27.34
C SER A 114 -6.00 -4.34 -28.69
N LYS A 115 -4.88 -3.61 -28.77
CA LYS A 115 -4.43 -2.92 -29.99
C LYS A 115 -3.65 -3.83 -30.94
N TYR A 116 -3.12 -4.95 -30.44
CA TYR A 116 -2.30 -5.92 -31.17
C TYR A 116 -2.94 -7.31 -31.09
#